data_AF-A0A3S1GZR2-F1
#
_entry.id   AF-A0A3S1GZR2-F1
#
_cell.length_a   1.000
_cell.length_b   1.000
_cell.length_c   1.000
_cell.angle_alpha   90.00
_cell.angle_beta   90.00
_cell.angle_gamma   90.00
#
_symmetry.space_group_name_H-M   'P 1'
#
loop_
_entity.id
_entity.type
_entity.pdbx_description
1 polymer ?
#
loop_
_entity_poly.entity_id
_entity_poly.type
_entity_poly.pdbx_seq_one_letter_code
_entity_poly.pdbx_strand_id
1 'polypeptide(L)'
;MGALPMVPRQQKLEFLNTKRTKLDPETETKVVAEATAKIHRLLKQETEVSSAIGLELLHIKAVLGHNRFGAWISKEFDLSHRTAQNYMAVAKVLGDKSAMVAHLRPTTLYALANRRKCPDRARAEVFKRIAAGEALDDHAVIDIILGGIKEERRHSPTFRRKEAKPEPTYSTLSTAGHANRISQFLRDALQRTAR
;
A
#
# COMPACT_ATOMS: atom_id res chain seq x y z
N MET A 1 -20.16 -11.93 -31.11
CA MET A 1 -19.65 -10.62 -30.64
C MET A 1 -20.81 -9.89 -29.98
N GLY A 2 -20.96 -10.00 -28.65
CA GLY A 2 -22.00 -9.30 -27.90
C GLY A 2 -21.37 -8.07 -27.24
N ALA A 3 -21.78 -6.88 -27.66
CA ALA A 3 -21.37 -5.63 -27.03
C ALA A 3 -21.89 -5.59 -25.58
N LEU A 4 -20.99 -5.46 -24.61
CA LEU A 4 -21.35 -5.15 -23.24
C LEU A 4 -22.01 -3.76 -23.22
N PRO A 5 -23.21 -3.60 -22.64
CA PRO A 5 -23.83 -2.29 -22.55
C PRO A 5 -22.97 -1.38 -21.69
N MET A 6 -22.45 -0.30 -22.29
CA MET A 6 -21.83 0.80 -21.57
C MET A 6 -22.89 1.40 -20.65
N VAL A 7 -22.73 1.19 -19.35
CA VAL A 7 -23.49 1.95 -18.35
C VAL A 7 -23.10 3.42 -18.49
N PRO A 8 -24.01 4.35 -18.81
CA PRO A 8 -23.68 5.75 -19.01
C PRO A 8 -23.08 6.36 -17.74
N ARG A 9 -21.93 7.03 -17.88
CA ARG A 9 -21.17 7.71 -16.82
C ARG A 9 -21.96 8.75 -16.01
N GLN A 10 -23.17 9.11 -16.44
CA GLN A 10 -23.96 10.20 -15.86
C GLN A 10 -24.88 9.79 -14.70
N GLN A 11 -25.06 8.50 -14.39
CA GLN A 11 -25.92 8.10 -13.26
C GLN A 11 -25.31 8.27 -11.85
N LYS A 12 -24.07 8.77 -11.70
CA LYS A 12 -23.35 8.68 -10.41
C LYS A 12 -23.23 9.96 -9.57
N LEU A 13 -23.87 11.08 -9.92
CA LEU A 13 -23.68 12.32 -9.12
C LEU A 13 -24.93 13.18 -8.88
N GLU A 14 -26.14 12.72 -9.24
CA GLU A 14 -27.37 13.46 -8.90
C GLU A 14 -27.75 13.35 -7.42
N PHE A 15 -27.16 12.41 -6.68
CA PHE A 15 -27.40 12.23 -5.24
C PHE A 15 -26.84 13.36 -4.35
N LEU A 16 -25.98 14.25 -4.87
CA LEU A 16 -25.35 15.29 -4.04
C LEU A 16 -26.11 16.62 -3.99
N ASN A 17 -27.21 16.79 -4.74
CA ASN A 17 -27.90 18.09 -4.80
C ASN A 17 -29.41 18.08 -4.52
N THR A 18 -29.95 16.98 -3.99
CA THR A 18 -31.29 17.02 -3.39
C THR A 18 -31.14 17.51 -1.96
N LYS A 19 -31.65 18.74 -1.71
CA LYS A 19 -31.83 19.44 -0.42
C LYS A 19 -31.37 18.62 0.80
N ARG A 20 -30.33 19.10 1.52
CA ARG A 20 -29.94 18.65 2.87
C ARG A 20 -31.14 18.76 3.81
N THR A 21 -31.99 17.75 3.79
CA THR A 21 -33.03 17.58 4.79
C THR A 21 -32.29 16.99 5.97
N LYS A 22 -32.16 17.77 7.04
CA LYS A 22 -31.43 17.33 8.23
C LYS A 22 -32.16 16.10 8.77
N LEU A 23 -31.54 14.93 8.69
CA LEU A 23 -32.04 13.72 9.31
C LEU A 23 -32.10 13.96 10.83
N ASP A 24 -33.01 13.28 11.52
CA ASP A 24 -32.95 13.26 12.97
C ASP A 24 -31.64 12.53 13.43
N PRO A 25 -31.12 12.86 14.63
CA PRO A 25 -29.84 12.32 15.09
C PRO A 25 -29.79 10.79 15.19
N GLU A 26 -30.93 10.12 15.41
CA GLU A 26 -30.98 8.66 15.53
C GLU A 26 -30.84 8.00 14.16
N THR A 27 -31.60 8.49 13.17
CA THR A 27 -31.48 8.04 11.77
C THR A 27 -30.10 8.34 11.21
N GLU A 28 -29.51 9.50 11.51
CA GLU A 28 -28.14 9.84 11.10
C GLU A 28 -27.12 8.85 11.68
N THR A 29 -27.20 8.57 12.98
CA THR A 29 -26.29 7.63 13.66
C THR A 29 -26.37 6.23 13.04
N LYS A 30 -27.58 5.75 12.76
CA LYS A 30 -27.79 4.43 12.15
C LYS A 30 -27.22 4.36 10.74
N VAL A 31 -27.49 5.37 9.90
CA VAL A 31 -26.97 5.43 8.52
C VAL A 31 -25.44 5.46 8.50
N VAL A 32 -24.81 6.24 9.39
CA VAL A 32 -23.34 6.31 9.51
C VAL A 32 -22.77 4.96 9.95
N ALA A 33 -23.38 4.28 10.92
CA ALA A 33 -22.93 2.98 11.39
C ALA A 33 -23.03 1.90 10.28
N GLU A 34 -24.14 1.86 9.54
CA GLU A 34 -24.32 0.95 8.41
C GLU A 34 -23.33 1.22 7.27
N ALA A 35 -23.12 2.49 6.92
CA ALA A 35 -22.14 2.89 5.92
C ALA A 35 -20.72 2.51 6.34
N THR A 36 -20.37 2.71 7.62
CA THR A 36 -19.06 2.34 8.17
C THR A 36 -18.82 0.84 8.07
N ALA A 37 -19.78 0.02 8.51
CA ALA A 37 -19.68 -1.44 8.40
C ALA A 37 -19.58 -1.91 6.94
N LYS A 38 -20.29 -1.25 6.01
CA LYS A 38 -20.19 -1.54 4.57
C LYS A 38 -18.81 -1.20 4.03
N ILE A 39 -18.26 -0.03 4.37
CA ILE A 39 -16.93 0.40 3.92
C ILE A 39 -15.86 -0.57 4.43
N HIS A 40 -15.90 -0.99 5.69
CA HIS A 40 -14.95 -1.99 6.21
C HIS A 40 -15.00 -3.31 5.45
N ARG A 41 -16.20 -3.80 5.09
CA ARG A 41 -16.34 -5.01 4.26
C ARG A 41 -15.74 -4.82 2.87
N LEU A 42 -15.95 -3.67 2.23
CA LEU A 42 -15.40 -3.36 0.91
C LEU A 42 -13.87 -3.26 0.93
N LEU A 43 -13.28 -2.67 1.98
CA LEU A 43 -11.83 -2.60 2.15
C LEU A 43 -11.20 -4.00 2.34
N LYS A 44 -11.89 -4.87 3.07
CA LYS A 44 -11.49 -6.28 3.18
C LYS A 44 -11.49 -6.99 1.83
N GLN A 45 -12.59 -6.85 1.08
CA GLN A 45 -12.68 -7.42 -0.27
C GLN A 45 -11.60 -6.84 -1.21
N GLU A 46 -11.31 -5.54 -1.14
CA GLU A 46 -10.24 -4.92 -1.92
C GLU A 46 -8.87 -5.55 -1.60
N THR A 47 -8.61 -5.83 -0.33
CA THR A 47 -7.37 -6.49 0.12
C THR A 47 -7.27 -7.91 -0.43
N GLU A 48 -8.37 -8.68 -0.38
CA GLU A 48 -8.44 -10.04 -0.92
C GLU A 48 -8.22 -10.05 -2.45
N VAL A 49 -8.88 -9.15 -3.17
CA VAL A 49 -8.69 -8.97 -4.62
C VAL A 49 -7.24 -8.58 -4.95
N SER A 50 -6.66 -7.66 -4.18
CA SER A 50 -5.25 -7.26 -4.35
C SER A 50 -4.28 -8.43 -4.14
N SER A 51 -4.59 -9.30 -3.17
CA SER A 51 -3.82 -10.53 -2.93
C SER A 51 -3.97 -11.53 -4.08
N ALA A 52 -5.19 -11.75 -4.56
CA ALA A 52 -5.46 -12.65 -5.68
C ALA A 52 -4.76 -12.20 -6.97
N ILE A 53 -4.82 -10.90 -7.31
CA ILE A 53 -4.05 -10.31 -8.41
C ILE A 53 -2.55 -10.58 -8.22
N GLY A 54 -2.05 -10.40 -6.99
CA GLY A 54 -0.65 -10.65 -6.67
C GLY A 54 -0.21 -12.10 -6.90
N LEU A 55 -1.07 -13.08 -6.61
CA LEU A 55 -0.80 -14.50 -6.85
C LEU A 55 -0.70 -14.80 -8.35
N GLU A 56 -1.62 -14.29 -9.16
CA GLU A 56 -1.58 -14.46 -10.63
C GLU A 56 -0.33 -13.81 -11.23
N LEU A 57 0.01 -12.61 -10.76
CA LEU A 57 1.24 -11.93 -11.19
C LEU A 57 2.50 -12.72 -10.80
N LEU A 58 2.53 -13.34 -9.62
CA LEU A 58 3.62 -14.21 -9.21
C LEU A 58 3.73 -15.45 -10.10
N HIS A 59 2.61 -16.08 -10.42
CA HIS A 59 2.55 -17.24 -11.30
C HIS A 59 3.10 -16.91 -12.70
N ILE A 60 2.53 -15.89 -13.37
CA ILE A 60 2.99 -15.52 -14.71
C ILE A 60 4.44 -15.04 -14.72
N LYS A 61 4.89 -14.35 -13.66
CA LYS A 61 6.29 -13.96 -13.54
C LYS A 61 7.24 -15.16 -13.48
N ALA A 62 6.84 -16.26 -12.83
CA ALA A 62 7.62 -17.49 -12.80
C ALA A 62 7.78 -18.12 -14.20
N VAL A 63 6.74 -18.03 -15.05
CA VAL A 63 6.76 -18.53 -16.42
C VAL A 63 7.58 -17.64 -17.37
N LEU A 64 7.36 -16.33 -17.31
CA LEU A 64 7.96 -15.38 -18.25
C LEU A 64 9.41 -15.01 -17.91
N GLY A 65 9.78 -15.03 -16.63
CA GLY A 65 11.04 -14.47 -16.15
C GLY A 65 11.04 -12.94 -16.13
N HIS A 66 12.06 -12.32 -15.51
CA HIS A 66 12.07 -10.89 -15.19
C HIS A 66 11.89 -9.94 -16.39
N ASN A 67 12.67 -10.12 -17.46
CA ASN A 67 12.66 -9.19 -18.59
C ASN A 67 11.33 -9.23 -19.35
N ARG A 68 10.81 -10.43 -19.64
CA ARG A 68 9.55 -10.60 -20.38
C ARG A 68 8.33 -10.25 -19.53
N PHE A 69 8.36 -10.50 -18.23
CA PHE A 69 7.30 -10.10 -17.32
C PHE A 69 7.09 -8.58 -17.34
N GLY A 70 8.19 -7.81 -17.31
CA GLY A 70 8.10 -6.36 -17.40
C GLY A 70 7.41 -5.90 -18.67
N ALA A 71 7.89 -6.35 -19.84
CA ALA A 71 7.32 -5.98 -21.12
C ALA A 71 5.83 -6.39 -21.24
N TRP A 72 5.47 -7.56 -20.71
CA TRP A 72 4.10 -8.06 -20.68
C TRP A 72 3.17 -7.14 -19.87
N ILE A 73 3.59 -6.72 -18.67
CA ILE A 73 2.79 -5.80 -17.84
C ILE A 73 2.48 -4.50 -18.58
N SER A 74 3.50 -3.87 -19.17
CA SER A 74 3.33 -2.59 -19.87
C SER A 74 2.50 -2.70 -21.14
N LYS A 75 2.37 -3.90 -21.71
CA LYS A 75 1.60 -4.16 -22.92
C LYS A 75 0.13 -4.47 -22.62
N GLU A 76 -0.13 -5.30 -21.62
CA GLU A 76 -1.47 -5.84 -21.37
C GLU A 76 -2.28 -5.01 -20.37
N PHE A 77 -1.65 -4.12 -19.61
CA PHE A 77 -2.31 -3.39 -18.53
C PHE A 77 -1.86 -1.94 -18.39
N ASP A 78 -2.78 -1.07 -18.00
CA ASP A 78 -2.50 0.31 -17.58
C ASP A 78 -2.02 0.40 -16.12
N LEU A 79 -1.16 -0.53 -15.70
CA LEU A 79 -0.62 -0.57 -14.35
C LEU A 79 0.90 -0.41 -14.36
N SER A 80 1.40 0.36 -13.40
CA SER A 80 2.85 0.51 -13.26
C SER A 80 3.49 -0.78 -12.74
N HIS A 81 4.75 -1.04 -13.11
CA HIS A 81 5.53 -2.13 -12.51
C HIS A 81 5.54 -2.09 -10.98
N ARG A 82 5.51 -0.88 -10.40
CA ARG A 82 5.45 -0.68 -8.96
C ARG A 82 4.14 -1.19 -8.37
N THR A 83 3.03 -0.94 -9.04
CA THR A 83 1.70 -1.45 -8.64
C THR A 83 1.67 -2.97 -8.70
N ALA A 84 2.16 -3.58 -9.80
CA ALA A 84 2.30 -5.03 -9.90
C ALA A 84 3.13 -5.61 -8.74
N GLN A 85 4.29 -5.01 -8.46
CA GLN A 85 5.15 -5.43 -7.35
C GLN A 85 4.49 -5.30 -5.99
N ASN A 86 3.66 -4.27 -5.77
CA ASN A 86 2.91 -4.10 -4.53
C ASN A 86 1.87 -5.22 -4.37
N TYR A 87 1.10 -5.56 -5.41
CA TYR A 87 0.16 -6.69 -5.36
C TYR A 87 0.87 -8.00 -5.06
N MET A 88 1.97 -8.29 -5.76
CA MET A 88 2.78 -9.48 -5.49
C MET A 88 3.34 -9.50 -4.06
N ALA A 89 3.74 -8.34 -3.52
CA ALA A 89 4.23 -8.25 -2.15
C ALA A 89 3.11 -8.53 -1.13
N VAL A 90 1.92 -7.97 -1.34
CA VAL A 90 0.71 -8.25 -0.54
C VAL A 90 0.44 -9.74 -0.52
N ALA A 91 0.37 -10.38 -1.69
CA ALA A 91 0.14 -11.83 -1.82
C ALA A 91 1.20 -12.65 -1.06
N LYS A 92 2.49 -12.32 -1.24
CA LYS A 92 3.59 -13.07 -0.65
C LYS A 92 3.69 -12.91 0.88
N VAL A 93 3.38 -11.73 1.40
CA VAL A 93 3.70 -11.37 2.78
C VAL A 93 2.49 -11.40 3.69
N LEU A 94 1.33 -11.00 3.19
CA LEU A 94 0.12 -11.04 3.99
C LEU A 94 -0.50 -12.43 3.93
N GLY A 95 -0.60 -13.05 2.75
CA GLY A 95 -1.17 -14.40 2.59
C GLY A 95 -2.46 -14.57 3.41
N ASP A 96 -2.48 -15.58 4.28
CA ASP A 96 -3.60 -15.90 5.18
C ASP A 96 -3.84 -14.85 6.28
N LYS A 97 -2.86 -13.97 6.53
CA LYS A 97 -2.97 -12.85 7.49
C LYS A 97 -3.62 -11.61 6.88
N SER A 98 -3.97 -11.62 5.60
CA SER A 98 -4.61 -10.48 4.92
C SER A 98 -5.88 -10.01 5.63
N ALA A 99 -6.68 -10.95 6.16
CA ALA A 99 -7.89 -10.63 6.91
C ALA A 99 -7.63 -9.86 8.21
N MET A 100 -6.46 -10.03 8.85
CA MET A 100 -6.10 -9.34 10.10
C MET A 100 -5.76 -7.87 9.88
N VAL A 101 -5.39 -7.49 8.65
CA VAL A 101 -4.95 -6.14 8.30
C VAL A 101 -5.88 -5.46 7.29
N ALA A 102 -6.99 -6.12 6.94
CA ALA A 102 -7.95 -5.69 5.95
C ALA A 102 -8.63 -4.34 6.23
N HIS A 103 -8.58 -3.87 7.49
CA HIS A 103 -9.09 -2.56 7.89
C HIS A 103 -8.12 -1.41 7.57
N LEU A 104 -6.85 -1.71 7.27
CA LEU A 104 -5.84 -0.72 6.92
C LEU A 104 -6.01 -0.24 5.47
N ARG A 105 -5.64 1.02 5.19
CA ARG A 105 -5.67 1.53 3.82
C ARG A 105 -4.67 0.79 2.92
N PRO A 106 -4.92 0.70 1.59
CA PRO A 106 -4.01 0.05 0.65
C PRO A 106 -2.56 0.55 0.71
N THR A 107 -2.36 1.84 0.93
CA THR A 107 -1.01 2.44 1.06
C THR A 107 -0.22 1.87 2.24
N THR A 108 -0.88 1.66 3.37
CA THR A 108 -0.32 1.07 4.59
C THR A 108 -0.07 -0.43 4.39
N LEU A 109 -1.00 -1.15 3.76
CA LEU A 109 -0.81 -2.55 3.36
C LEU A 109 0.43 -2.71 2.46
N TYR A 110 0.59 -1.85 1.47
CA TYR A 110 1.77 -1.87 0.60
C TYR A 110 3.06 -1.51 1.36
N ALA A 111 3.00 -0.62 2.35
CA ALA A 111 4.15 -0.32 3.19
C ALA A 111 4.54 -1.54 4.04
N LEU A 112 3.55 -2.18 4.67
CA LEU A 112 3.73 -3.37 5.51
C LEU A 112 4.27 -4.57 4.72
N ALA A 113 3.71 -4.81 3.53
CA ALA A 113 4.07 -5.94 2.68
C ALA A 113 5.41 -5.76 1.94
N ASN A 114 5.82 -4.53 1.67
CA ASN A 114 7.03 -4.28 0.90
C ASN A 114 8.28 -4.32 1.78
N ARG A 115 9.13 -5.34 1.62
CA ARG A 115 10.39 -5.50 2.37
C ARG A 115 11.34 -4.29 2.28
N ARG A 116 11.34 -3.54 1.17
CA ARG A 116 12.16 -2.31 1.06
C ARG A 116 11.67 -1.18 1.96
N LYS A 117 10.39 -1.23 2.35
CA LYS A 117 9.74 -0.21 3.18
C LYS A 117 9.61 -0.67 4.63
N CYS A 118 9.29 -1.93 4.87
CA CYS A 118 9.05 -2.46 6.21
C CYS A 118 10.09 -3.54 6.55
N PRO A 119 10.99 -3.26 7.52
CA PRO A 119 11.86 -4.25 8.14
C PRO A 119 11.11 -5.47 8.65
N ASP A 120 11.72 -6.65 8.56
CA ASP A 120 11.05 -7.90 8.94
C ASP A 120 10.63 -7.92 10.41
N ARG A 121 11.43 -7.31 11.30
CA ARG A 121 11.07 -7.14 12.72
C ARG A 121 9.87 -6.22 12.95
N ALA A 122 9.76 -5.13 12.18
CA ALA A 122 8.67 -4.17 12.34
C ALA A 122 7.36 -4.81 11.86
N ARG A 123 7.46 -5.59 10.78
CA ARG A 123 6.35 -6.40 10.29
C ARG A 123 5.89 -7.44 11.30
N ALA A 124 6.84 -8.17 11.91
CA ALA A 124 6.55 -9.16 12.94
C ALA A 124 5.84 -8.51 14.15
N GLU A 125 6.30 -7.33 14.57
CA GLU A 125 5.69 -6.59 15.66
C GLU A 125 4.25 -6.18 15.37
N VAL A 126 3.98 -5.65 14.16
CA VAL A 126 2.60 -5.31 13.75
C VAL A 126 1.69 -6.54 13.84
N PHE A 127 2.10 -7.67 13.26
CA PHE A 127 1.28 -8.89 13.31
C PHE A 127 1.10 -9.43 14.73
N LYS A 128 2.13 -9.33 15.57
CA LYS A 128 2.07 -9.76 16.98
C LYS A 128 1.03 -8.94 17.76
N ARG A 129 1.04 -7.61 17.63
CA ARG A 129 0.12 -6.71 18.32
C ARG A 129 -1.33 -6.93 17.87
N ILE A 130 -1.56 -7.05 16.57
CA ILE A 130 -2.91 -7.35 16.03
C ILE A 130 -3.38 -8.73 16.51
N ALA A 131 -2.50 -9.74 16.53
CA ALA A 131 -2.84 -11.07 17.05
C ALA A 131 -3.18 -11.06 18.55
N ALA A 132 -2.62 -10.11 19.32
CA ALA A 132 -2.94 -9.89 20.73
C ALA A 132 -4.26 -9.13 20.95
N GLY A 133 -5.01 -8.83 19.88
CA GLY A 133 -6.29 -8.12 19.94
C GLY A 133 -6.16 -6.59 19.97
N GLU A 134 -4.97 -6.05 19.72
CA GLU A 134 -4.79 -4.61 19.66
C GLU A 134 -5.32 -4.02 18.33
N ALA A 135 -6.18 -3.01 18.45
CA ALA A 135 -6.68 -2.26 17.31
C ALA A 135 -5.63 -1.24 16.82
N LEU A 136 -4.76 -1.67 15.92
CA LEU A 136 -3.81 -0.77 15.26
C LEU A 136 -4.46 -0.08 14.05
N ASP A 137 -4.48 1.25 14.06
CA ASP A 137 -4.85 2.06 12.91
C ASP A 137 -3.67 2.25 11.94
N ASP A 138 -3.92 2.92 10.81
CA ASP A 138 -2.89 3.23 9.82
C ASP A 138 -1.69 3.98 10.41
N HIS A 139 -1.91 4.92 11.33
CA HIS A 139 -0.86 5.74 11.90
C HIS A 139 0.07 4.91 12.79
N ALA A 140 -0.50 4.11 13.69
CA ALA A 140 0.26 3.23 14.57
C ALA A 140 1.11 2.23 13.78
N VAL A 141 0.57 1.63 12.71
CA VAL A 141 1.32 0.72 11.84
C VAL A 141 2.48 1.45 11.15
N ILE A 142 2.24 2.65 10.62
CA ILE A 142 3.29 3.44 9.97
C ILE A 142 4.39 3.83 10.96
N ASP A 143 4.04 4.19 12.19
CA ASP A 143 5.01 4.54 13.23
C ASP A 143 5.89 3.35 13.61
N ILE A 144 5.33 2.15 13.73
CA ILE A 144 6.10 0.92 13.96
C ILE A 144 7.08 0.67 12.80
N ILE A 145 6.61 0.84 11.55
CA ILE A 145 7.46 0.69 10.36
C ILE A 145 8.61 1.70 10.39
N LEU A 146 8.31 2.98 10.61
CA LEU A 146 9.31 4.06 10.64
C LEU A 146 10.31 3.87 11.80
N GLY A 147 9.84 3.44 12.96
CA GLY A 147 10.69 3.08 14.10
C GLY A 147 11.65 1.94 13.74
N GLY A 148 11.16 0.88 13.12
CA GLY A 148 11.98 -0.23 12.66
C GLY A 148 13.06 0.16 11.66
N ILE A 149 12.73 1.05 10.70
CA ILE A 149 13.70 1.57 9.72
C ILE A 149 14.79 2.38 10.42
N LYS A 150 14.40 3.30 11.32
CA LYS A 150 15.37 4.13 12.08
C LYS A 150 16.35 3.24 12.84
N GLU A 151 15.84 2.19 13.46
CA GLU A 151 16.63 1.30 14.28
C GLU A 151 17.57 0.41 13.44
N GLU A 152 17.22 0.05 12.20
CA GLU A 152 18.11 -0.74 11.31
C GLU A 152 19.26 0.14 10.84
N ARG A 153 18.96 1.42 10.57
CA ARG A 153 19.97 2.41 10.20
C ARG A 153 20.97 2.67 11.32
N ARG A 154 20.53 2.63 12.58
CA ARG A 154 21.43 2.72 13.74
C ARG A 154 22.39 1.54 13.84
N HIS A 155 21.94 0.34 13.44
CA HIS A 155 22.71 -0.90 13.55
C HIS A 155 23.49 -1.29 12.28
N SER A 156 23.36 -0.56 11.17
CA SER A 156 24.05 -0.89 9.91
C SER A 156 25.52 -0.42 9.91
N PRO A 157 26.51 -1.33 9.80
CA PRO A 157 27.95 -0.97 9.82
C PRO A 157 28.36 -0.06 8.65
N THR A 158 27.65 -0.12 7.54
CA THR A 158 27.91 0.65 6.31
C THR A 158 27.70 2.16 6.47
N PHE A 159 27.03 2.63 7.53
CA PHE A 159 26.85 4.06 7.78
C PHE A 159 27.98 4.67 8.61
N ARG A 160 28.84 3.84 9.24
CA ARG A 160 29.96 4.29 10.08
C ARG A 160 31.20 4.74 9.29
N ARG A 161 31.19 4.66 7.96
CA ARG A 161 32.29 5.09 7.08
C ARG A 161 31.87 6.25 6.19
N LYS A 162 31.71 7.43 6.79
CA LYS A 162 31.83 8.72 6.08
C LYS A 162 33.01 9.50 6.63
N GLU A 163 34.16 8.85 6.77
CA GLU A 163 35.46 9.54 6.87
C GLU A 163 36.45 8.81 5.95
N ALA A 164 37.23 9.62 5.23
CA ALA A 164 38.14 9.30 4.12
C ALA A 164 37.48 8.92 2.78
N LYS A 165 37.17 9.94 1.95
CA LYS A 165 37.11 9.80 0.49
C LYS A 165 38.53 9.53 -0.04
N PRO A 166 38.80 8.48 -0.82
CA PRO A 166 39.81 8.58 -1.86
C PRO A 166 39.23 9.31 -3.08
N GLU A 167 40.09 10.07 -3.75
CA GLU A 167 39.88 10.93 -4.92
C GLU A 167 38.94 10.34 -6.00
N PRO A 168 38.13 11.17 -6.68
CA PRO A 168 37.18 10.70 -7.67
C PRO A 168 37.89 10.26 -8.95
N THR A 169 37.87 8.96 -9.25
CA THR A 169 38.02 8.49 -10.63
C THR A 169 36.64 8.40 -11.27
N TYR A 170 36.52 9.02 -12.43
CA TYR A 170 35.27 9.19 -13.17
C TYR A 170 34.71 7.84 -13.68
N SER A 171 33.79 7.24 -12.93
CA SER A 171 32.73 6.38 -13.47
C SER A 171 31.71 6.07 -12.39
N THR A 172 30.42 5.99 -12.76
CA THR A 172 29.22 5.78 -11.91
C THR A 172 28.56 7.02 -11.28
N LEU A 173 28.01 7.89 -12.15
CA LEU A 173 26.81 8.64 -11.77
C LEU A 173 25.60 7.69 -11.87
N SER A 174 24.89 7.47 -10.76
CA SER A 174 23.41 7.33 -10.68
C SER A 174 22.93 6.39 -9.57
N THR A 175 23.09 6.77 -8.29
CA THR A 175 22.33 6.11 -7.18
C THR A 175 21.88 7.06 -6.07
N ALA A 176 22.40 8.28 -5.96
CA ALA A 176 22.12 9.16 -4.83
C ALA A 176 20.66 9.72 -4.77
N GLY A 177 19.89 9.64 -5.87
CA GLY A 177 18.55 10.24 -5.95
C GLY A 177 17.39 9.44 -5.34
N HIS A 178 17.56 8.14 -5.09
CA HIS A 178 16.42 7.24 -4.78
C HIS A 178 15.99 7.24 -3.31
N ALA A 179 16.93 7.37 -2.37
CA ALA A 179 16.61 7.29 -0.94
C ALA A 179 15.93 8.56 -0.41
N ASN A 180 16.27 9.73 -0.95
CA ASN A 180 15.71 11.01 -0.50
C ASN A 180 14.25 11.20 -0.92
N ARG A 181 13.84 10.61 -2.06
CA ARG A 181 12.47 10.71 -2.60
C ARG A 181 11.44 9.92 -1.80
N ILE A 182 11.82 8.81 -1.13
CA ILE A 182 10.88 7.99 -0.36
C ILE A 182 10.42 8.71 0.92
N SER A 183 11.35 9.38 1.61
CA SER A 183 11.05 10.16 2.81
C SER A 183 10.27 11.45 2.50
N GLN A 184 10.48 12.03 1.31
CA GLN A 184 9.71 13.19 0.85
C GLN A 184 8.29 12.77 0.44
N PHE A 185 8.15 11.68 -0.32
CA PHE A 185 6.86 11.16 -0.78
C PHE A 185 5.94 10.78 0.39
N LEU A 186 6.45 10.16 1.44
CA LEU A 186 5.65 9.81 2.62
C LEU A 186 5.23 11.04 3.44
N ARG A 187 6.05 12.11 3.48
CA ARG A 187 5.69 13.38 4.13
C ARG A 187 4.67 14.17 3.31
N ASP A 188 4.85 14.24 2.00
CA ASP A 188 3.94 14.97 1.09
C ASP A 188 2.58 14.27 0.95
N ALA A 189 2.54 12.94 1.01
CA ALA A 189 1.29 12.16 1.00
C ALA A 189 0.44 12.37 2.26
N LEU A 190 1.06 12.75 3.38
CA LEU A 190 0.36 13.08 4.63
C LEU A 190 -0.13 14.54 4.66
N GLN A 191 0.55 15.46 3.99
CA GLN A 191 0.17 16.88 3.96
C GLN A 191 -0.94 17.22 2.95
N ARG A 192 -1.14 16.38 1.91
CA ARG A 192 -2.16 16.61 0.87
C ARG A 192 -3.59 16.23 1.28
N THR A 193 -3.79 15.70 2.48
CA THR A 193 -5.10 15.29 3.01
C THR A 193 -5.53 16.08 4.24
N ALA A 194 -4.91 17.25 4.49
CA ALA A 194 -5.30 18.20 5.52
C ALA A 194 -5.97 19.48 4.95
N ARG A 195 -6.53 19.41 3.74
CA ARG A 195 -7.38 20.46 3.15
C ARG A 195 -8.60 19.85 2.51
#